data_AF-A0A956NTW5-F1
#
_entry.id   AF-A0A956NTW5-F1
#
_cell.length_a   1.000
_cell.length_b   1.000
_cell.length_c   1.000
_cell.angle_alpha   90.00
_cell.angle_beta   90.00
_cell.angle_gamma   90.00
#
_symmetry.space_group_name_H-M   'P 1'
#
loop_
_entity.id
_entity.type
_entity.pdbx_description
1 polymer ?
#
loop_
_entity_poly.entity_id
_entity_poly.type
_entity_poly.pdbx_seq_one_letter_code
_entity_poly.pdbx_strand_id
1 'polypeptide(L)'
;MRNKIKQLVKKEGGFTLIELLAVIAILAVIVAISIPLIGNVVQKATDSTEESQKELVIDAARLYDLETPIGPEGVTVTQLMAKGFLESDFEGTTEKVTKTTGDTGVKYEATP
;
A
#
# COMPACT_ATOMS: atom_id res chain seq x y z
N MET A 1 -34.65 -27.31 -46.69
CA MET A 1 -33.76 -26.94 -45.55
C MET A 1 -33.69 -25.44 -45.22
N ARG A 2 -34.12 -24.52 -46.12
CA ARG A 2 -34.02 -23.05 -45.90
C ARG A 2 -34.94 -22.48 -44.81
N ASN A 3 -36.01 -23.19 -44.43
CA ASN A 3 -36.98 -22.70 -43.44
C ASN A 3 -36.49 -22.74 -41.99
N LYS A 4 -35.52 -23.60 -41.65
CA LYS A 4 -34.95 -23.66 -40.29
C LYS A 4 -34.03 -22.47 -39.99
N ILE A 5 -33.29 -21.97 -40.97
CA ILE A 5 -32.37 -20.81 -40.82
C ILE A 5 -33.15 -19.52 -40.54
N LYS A 6 -34.28 -19.29 -41.23
CA LYS A 6 -35.17 -18.13 -40.97
C LYS A 6 -35.81 -18.15 -39.57
N GLN A 7 -35.96 -19.31 -38.94
CA GLN A 7 -36.48 -19.43 -37.57
C GLN A 7 -35.42 -19.17 -36.50
N LEU A 8 -34.14 -19.38 -36.80
CA LEU A 8 -33.03 -19.11 -35.89
C LEU A 8 -32.75 -17.61 -35.77
N VAL A 9 -32.75 -16.87 -36.88
CA VAL A 9 -32.53 -15.40 -36.92
C VAL A 9 -33.70 -14.62 -36.28
N LYS A 10 -34.92 -15.17 -36.30
CA LYS A 10 -36.11 -14.54 -35.68
C LYS A 10 -36.20 -14.74 -34.15
N LYS A 11 -35.30 -15.53 -33.56
CA LYS A 11 -35.28 -15.85 -32.12
C LYS A 11 -34.26 -15.05 -31.32
N GLU A 12 -33.61 -14.07 -31.94
CA GLU A 12 -32.73 -13.15 -31.23
C GLU A 12 -33.59 -12.05 -30.60
N GLY A 13 -33.99 -12.26 -29.34
CA GLY A 13 -34.56 -11.21 -28.51
C GLY A 13 -33.50 -10.13 -28.29
N GLY A 14 -33.56 -9.08 -29.09
CA GLY A 14 -32.61 -7.97 -29.03
C GLY A 14 -32.71 -7.23 -27.70
N PHE A 15 -31.55 -7.02 -27.07
CA PHE A 15 -31.39 -6.17 -25.90
C PHE A 15 -31.89 -4.76 -26.22
N THR A 16 -32.75 -4.21 -25.36
CA THR A 16 -33.31 -2.87 -25.58
C THR A 16 -32.39 -1.79 -25.01
N LEU A 17 -32.40 -0.60 -25.61
CA LEU A 17 -31.61 0.53 -25.09
C LEU A 17 -32.04 0.91 -23.66
N ILE A 18 -33.30 0.69 -23.31
CA ILE A 18 -33.82 0.98 -21.97
C ILE A 18 -33.24 0.03 -20.91
N GLU A 19 -33.03 -1.25 -21.26
CA GLU A 19 -32.35 -2.21 -20.37
C GLU A 19 -30.89 -1.83 -20.16
N LEU A 20 -30.20 -1.40 -21.23
CA LEU A 20 -28.82 -0.92 -21.10
C LEU A 20 -28.75 0.33 -20.21
N LEU A 21 -29.70 1.26 -20.39
CA LEU A 21 -29.79 2.50 -19.63
C LEU A 21 -30.00 2.24 -18.13
N ALA A 22 -30.89 1.32 -17.78
CA ALA A 22 -31.15 0.96 -16.39
C ALA A 22 -29.90 0.37 -15.71
N VAL A 23 -29.14 -0.46 -16.41
CA VAL A 23 -27.91 -1.08 -15.86
C VAL A 23 -26.84 -0.02 -15.59
N ILE A 24 -26.57 0.88 -16.54
CA ILE A 24 -25.54 1.92 -16.34
C ILE A 24 -25.95 2.92 -15.26
N ALA A 25 -27.25 3.19 -15.08
CA ALA A 25 -27.74 4.04 -14.01
C ALA A 25 -27.45 3.45 -12.63
N ILE A 26 -27.67 2.14 -12.44
CA ILE A 26 -27.35 1.45 -11.19
C ILE A 26 -25.83 1.40 -10.97
N LEU A 27 -25.04 1.11 -12.02
CA LEU A 27 -23.58 1.11 -11.92
C LEU A 27 -23.03 2.49 -11.52
N ALA A 28 -23.60 3.58 -12.03
CA ALA A 28 -23.18 4.94 -11.68
C ALA A 28 -23.36 5.22 -10.18
N VAL A 29 -24.48 4.80 -9.59
CA VAL A 29 -24.75 4.97 -8.15
C VAL A 29 -23.76 4.15 -7.31
N ILE A 30 -23.48 2.90 -7.71
CA ILE A 30 -22.51 2.04 -7.01
C ILE A 30 -21.11 2.68 -7.07
N VAL A 31 -20.64 3.04 -8.26
CA VAL A 31 -19.30 3.60 -8.49
C VAL A 31 -19.10 4.90 -7.70
N ALA A 32 -20.12 5.77 -7.64
CA ALA A 32 -20.05 7.04 -6.90
C ALA A 32 -19.70 6.85 -5.41
N ILE A 33 -20.19 5.78 -4.76
CA ILE A 33 -19.90 5.48 -3.35
C ILE A 33 -18.65 4.60 -3.23
N SER A 34 -18.44 3.67 -4.17
CA SER A 34 -17.34 2.70 -4.09
C SER A 34 -15.95 3.31 -4.27
N ILE A 35 -15.78 4.31 -5.14
CA ILE A 35 -14.46 4.93 -5.40
C ILE A 35 -13.84 5.55 -4.11
N PRO A 36 -14.51 6.47 -3.39
CA PRO A 36 -13.91 7.07 -2.20
C PRO A 36 -13.68 6.05 -1.08
N LEU A 37 -14.57 5.05 -0.94
CA LEU A 37 -14.42 3.99 0.05
C LEU A 37 -13.14 3.17 -0.18
N ILE A 38 -12.93 2.70 -1.41
CA ILE A 38 -11.74 1.92 -1.78
C ILE A 38 -10.48 2.78 -1.62
N GLY A 39 -10.53 4.05 -2.04
CA GLY A 39 -9.40 4.99 -1.87
C GLY A 39 -8.96 5.12 -0.41
N ASN A 40 -9.90 5.30 0.51
CA ASN A 40 -9.60 5.40 1.94
C ASN A 40 -9.01 4.10 2.51
N VAL A 41 -9.51 2.94 2.07
CA VAL A 41 -8.97 1.63 2.49
C VAL A 41 -7.54 1.44 2.01
N VAL A 42 -7.27 1.77 0.75
CA VAL A 42 -5.92 1.69 0.17
C VAL A 42 -4.97 2.64 0.88
N GLN A 43 -5.36 3.90 1.08
CA GLN A 43 -4.53 4.88 1.78
C GLN A 43 -4.17 4.39 3.19
N LYS A 44 -5.16 3.90 3.95
CA LYS A 44 -4.93 3.37 5.30
C LYS A 44 -3.99 2.15 5.28
N ALA A 45 -4.11 1.28 4.28
CA ALA A 45 -3.22 0.13 4.13
C ALA A 45 -1.77 0.58 3.85
N THR A 46 -1.58 1.55 2.96
CA THR A 46 -0.28 2.16 2.68
C THR A 46 0.31 2.81 3.93
N ASP A 47 -0.45 3.67 4.62
CA ASP A 47 -0.02 4.34 5.85
C ASP A 47 0.41 3.32 6.92
N SER A 48 -0.38 2.27 7.12
CA SER A 48 -0.05 1.20 8.09
C SER A 48 1.19 0.40 7.70
N THR A 49 1.43 0.24 6.39
CA THR A 49 2.63 -0.43 5.88
C THR A 49 3.86 0.44 6.11
N GLU A 50 3.77 1.74 5.83
CA GLU A 50 4.86 2.69 6.09
C GLU A 50 5.18 2.80 7.59
N GLU A 51 4.18 2.84 8.45
CA GLU A 51 4.38 2.81 9.91
C GLU A 51 5.08 1.52 10.36
N SER A 52 4.66 0.37 9.84
CA SER A 52 5.28 -0.92 10.16
C SER A 52 6.73 -0.98 9.66
N GLN A 53 6.99 -0.47 8.46
CA GLN A 53 8.34 -0.37 7.90
C GLN A 53 9.25 0.54 8.74
N LYS A 54 8.75 1.68 9.22
CA LYS A 54 9.50 2.58 10.12
C LYS A 54 9.91 1.86 11.41
N GLU A 55 9.00 1.10 12.03
CA GLU A 55 9.33 0.35 13.25
C GLU A 55 10.37 -0.74 12.96
N LEU A 56 10.27 -1.45 11.83
CA LEU A 56 11.28 -2.44 11.43
C LEU A 56 12.68 -1.83 11.31
N VAL A 57 12.81 -0.65 10.70
CA VAL A 57 14.09 0.05 10.57
C VAL A 57 14.58 0.54 11.93
N ILE A 58 13.69 1.03 12.80
CA ILE A 58 14.03 1.44 14.17
C ILE A 58 14.55 0.23 14.97
N ASP A 59 13.92 -0.93 14.86
CA ASP A 59 14.35 -2.14 15.54
C ASP A 59 15.72 -2.62 15.03
N ALA A 60 15.95 -2.56 13.72
CA ALA A 60 17.27 -2.80 13.14
C ALA A 60 18.33 -1.82 13.69
N ALA A 61 17.99 -0.54 13.80
CA ALA A 61 18.87 0.47 14.37
C ALA A 61 19.13 0.26 15.86
N ARG A 62 18.13 -0.18 16.64
CA ARG A 62 18.28 -0.55 18.06
C ARG A 62 19.26 -1.71 18.20
N LEU A 63 19.13 -2.75 17.37
CA LEU A 63 20.07 -3.87 17.38
C LEU A 63 21.49 -3.43 17.01
N TYR A 64 21.62 -2.58 16.01
CA TYR A 64 22.90 -2.02 15.61
C TYR A 64 23.55 -1.18 16.73
N ASP A 65 22.77 -0.37 17.45
CA ASP A 65 23.27 0.48 18.55
C ASP A 65 23.87 -0.33 19.71
N LEU A 66 23.43 -1.58 19.91
CA LEU A 66 24.01 -2.49 20.90
C LEU A 66 25.43 -2.94 20.54
N GLU A 67 25.74 -3.04 19.24
CA GLU A 67 27.08 -3.42 18.75
C GLU A 67 27.96 -2.20 18.50
N THR A 68 27.41 -1.19 17.82
CA THR A 68 28.09 0.05 17.44
C THR A 68 27.23 1.23 17.87
N PRO A 69 27.59 1.93 18.96
CA PRO A 69 26.81 3.05 19.46
C PRO A 69 26.54 4.10 18.38
N ILE A 70 25.26 4.40 18.16
CA ILE A 70 24.81 5.40 17.20
C ILE A 70 25.09 6.79 17.76
N GLY A 71 25.88 7.56 17.01
CA GLY A 71 26.17 8.96 17.31
C GLY A 71 25.04 9.91 16.89
N PRO A 72 25.20 11.22 17.13
CA PRO A 72 24.17 12.24 16.83
C PRO A 72 23.81 12.35 15.35
N GLU A 73 24.70 11.92 14.45
CA GLU A 73 24.45 11.91 13.00
C GLU A 73 23.40 10.88 12.55
N GLY A 74 23.14 9.87 13.41
CA GLY A 74 22.26 8.75 13.13
C GLY A 74 22.93 7.63 12.33
N VAL A 75 22.12 6.65 11.92
CA VAL A 75 22.49 5.54 11.06
C VAL A 75 21.56 5.49 9.86
N THR A 76 22.11 5.29 8.67
CA THR A 76 21.35 5.20 7.43
C THR A 76 20.87 3.78 7.18
N VAL A 77 19.76 3.62 6.45
CA VAL A 77 19.25 2.31 6.04
C VAL A 77 20.26 1.52 5.23
N THR A 78 21.03 2.19 4.36
CA THR A 78 22.12 1.56 3.59
C THR A 78 23.20 0.96 4.51
N GLN A 79 23.52 1.61 5.62
CA GLN A 79 24.47 1.06 6.59
C GLN A 79 23.89 -0.14 7.33
N LEU A 80 22.61 -0.10 7.71
CA LEU A 80 21.93 -1.23 8.35
C LEU A 80 21.88 -2.45 7.43
N MET A 81 21.59 -2.26 6.15
CA MET A 81 21.62 -3.33 5.14
C MET A 81 23.03 -3.89 4.94
N ALA A 82 24.03 -3.02 4.75
CA ALA A 82 25.42 -3.44 4.55
C ALA A 82 26.00 -4.19 5.75
N LYS A 83 25.50 -3.90 6.95
CA LYS A 83 25.91 -4.55 8.20
C LYS A 83 25.05 -5.77 8.56
N GLY A 84 24.01 -6.09 7.78
CA GLY A 84 23.16 -7.27 7.96
C GLY A 84 22.11 -7.15 9.07
N PHE A 85 21.81 -5.92 9.52
CA PHE A 85 20.75 -5.66 10.50
C PHE A 85 19.37 -5.46 9.87
N LEU A 86 19.34 -5.22 8.55
CA LEU A 86 18.14 -5.07 7.75
C LEU A 86 18.30 -5.83 6.44
N GLU A 87 17.19 -6.34 5.91
CA GLU A 87 17.17 -7.07 4.64
C GLU A 87 17.64 -6.19 3.47
N SER A 88 18.42 -6.79 2.56
CA SER A 88 19.04 -6.06 1.45
C SER A 88 18.06 -5.60 0.37
N ASP A 89 16.86 -6.15 0.36
CA ASP A 89 15.76 -5.81 -0.55
C ASP A 89 14.69 -4.93 0.13
N PHE A 90 15.02 -4.34 1.28
CA PHE A 90 14.10 -3.42 1.95
C PHE A 90 13.80 -2.20 1.06
N GLU A 91 12.53 -2.07 0.68
CA GLU A 91 11.99 -0.94 -0.07
C GLU A 91 10.98 -0.20 0.81
N GLY A 92 11.45 0.86 1.48
CA GLY A 92 10.63 1.71 2.32
C GLY A 92 11.05 3.18 2.18
N THR A 93 10.22 4.08 2.70
CA THR A 93 10.46 5.54 2.61
C THR A 93 11.45 6.05 3.64
N THR A 94 11.91 5.22 4.58
CA THR A 94 12.85 5.63 5.65
C THR A 94 14.28 5.61 5.13
N GLU A 95 15.00 6.73 5.25
CA GLU A 95 16.41 6.82 4.85
C GLU A 95 17.37 6.70 6.04
N LYS A 96 16.96 7.18 7.22
CA LYS A 96 17.84 7.31 8.38
C LYS A 96 17.10 7.16 9.70
N VAL A 97 17.80 6.64 10.71
CA VAL A 97 17.36 6.64 12.11
C VAL A 97 18.31 7.46 12.95
N THR A 98 17.78 8.42 13.70
CA THR A 98 18.54 9.20 14.69
C THR A 98 18.28 8.71 16.09
N LYS A 99 19.28 8.84 16.96
CA LYS A 99 19.20 8.51 18.38
C LYS A 99 19.32 9.77 19.20
N THR A 100 18.31 10.03 20.03
CA THR A 100 18.32 11.15 20.99
C THR A 100 18.28 10.57 22.40
N THR A 101 19.23 10.96 23.24
CA THR A 101 19.25 10.57 24.66
C THR A 101 18.78 11.75 25.49
N GLY A 102 17.65 11.60 26.17
CA GLY A 102 17.12 12.58 27.12
C GLY A 102 17.04 12.01 28.54
N ASP A 103 16.60 12.83 29.49
CA ASP A 103 16.50 12.44 30.91
C ASP A 103 15.55 11.25 31.16
N THR A 104 14.64 10.96 30.22
CA THR A 104 13.65 9.85 30.30
C THR A 104 14.05 8.61 29.52
N GLY A 105 15.24 8.57 28.92
CA GLY A 105 15.77 7.42 28.20
C GLY A 105 16.18 7.72 26.75
N VAL A 106 16.43 6.65 26.00
CA VAL A 106 16.85 6.70 24.59
C VAL A 106 15.61 6.67 23.69
N LYS A 107 15.53 7.62 22.76
CA LYS A 107 14.54 7.65 21.68
C LYS A 107 15.21 7.41 20.33
N TYR A 108 14.53 6.65 19.48
CA TYR A 108 14.90 6.39 18.10
C TYR A 108 13.82 6.98 17.19
N GLU A 109 14.23 7.78 16.20
CA GLU A 109 13.31 8.44 15.27
C GLU A 109 13.71 8.13 13.83
N ALA A 110 12.76 7.56 13.08
CA ALA A 110 12.92 7.30 11.65
C ALA A 110 12.59 8.56 10.85
N THR A 111 13.53 9.01 10.04
CA THR A 111 13.35 10.10 9.07
C THR A 111 13.30 9.52 7.67
N PRO A 112 12.35 9.96 6.84
CA PRO A 112 12.41 9.69 5.42
C PRO A 112 13.62 10.36 4.78
#